data_AF-A0A6L5QG45-F1
#
_entry.id   AF-A0A6L5QG45-F1
#
_cell.length_a   1.000
_cell.length_b   1.000
_cell.length_c   1.000
_cell.angle_alpha   90.00
_cell.angle_beta   90.00
_cell.angle_gamma   90.00
#
_symmetry.space_group_name_H-M   'P 1'
#
loop_
_entity.id
_entity.type
_entity.pdbx_description
1 polymer ?
#
loop_
_entity_poly.entity_id
_entity_poly.type
_entity_poly.pdbx_seq_one_letter_code
_entity_poly.pdbx_strand_id
1 'polypeptide(L)'
;MINTPIGKFIVISAIAIPVVFVAVFWFALNREGGCTSSIIKQEFSVDKMYKATLLKRDCNIGESITYSIRFDSAGSSVEGGWFIPGFEIENDEYPESIPEMRWTDQHRLEVRVRTRTLSGQLTRNINNNLIFSRSYIPKDPSTLPQFLN
;
A
#
# COMPACT_ATOMS: atom_id res chain seq x y z
N MET A 1 -34.01 40.85 -20.31
CA MET A 1 -33.54 40.14 -21.52
C MET A 1 -32.20 40.73 -21.94
N ILE A 2 -31.08 40.07 -21.64
CA ILE A 2 -29.76 40.48 -22.16
C ILE A 2 -29.58 39.75 -23.49
N ASN A 3 -29.89 40.43 -24.60
CA ASN A 3 -29.94 39.84 -25.94
C ASN A 3 -28.77 40.30 -26.83
N THR A 4 -27.61 40.57 -26.23
CA THR A 4 -26.34 40.81 -26.93
C THR A 4 -25.48 39.54 -26.88
N PRO A 5 -24.78 39.16 -27.95
CA PRO A 5 -24.01 37.91 -28.01
C PRO A 5 -22.99 37.83 -26.86
N ILE A 6 -22.38 38.96 -26.50
CA ILE A 6 -21.41 39.11 -25.41
C ILE A 6 -22.02 38.74 -24.05
N GLY A 7 -23.26 39.14 -23.78
CA GLY A 7 -23.95 38.82 -22.52
C GLY A 7 -24.24 37.34 -22.34
N LYS A 8 -24.48 36.60 -23.44
CA LYS A 8 -24.68 35.15 -23.41
C LYS A 8 -23.37 34.41 -23.09
N PHE A 9 -22.22 34.87 -23.63
CA PHE A 9 -20.91 34.28 -23.32
C PHE A 9 -20.51 34.45 -21.85
N ILE A 10 -20.80 35.62 -21.25
CA ILE A 10 -20.50 35.87 -19.84
C ILE A 10 -21.28 34.90 -18.94
N VAL A 11 -22.58 34.72 -19.18
CA VAL A 11 -23.44 33.81 -18.41
C VAL A 11 -23.01 32.35 -18.57
N ILE A 12 -22.67 31.93 -19.79
CA ILE A 12 -22.18 30.56 -20.05
C ILE A 12 -20.84 30.33 -19.32
N SER A 13 -19.91 31.29 -19.37
CA SER A 13 -18.62 31.16 -18.69
C SER A 13 -18.74 31.09 -17.17
N ALA A 14 -19.65 31.88 -16.59
CA ALA A 14 -19.88 31.92 -15.15
C ALA A 14 -20.44 30.60 -14.59
N ILE A 15 -21.04 29.75 -15.43
CA ILE A 15 -21.58 28.45 -15.04
C ILE A 15 -20.61 27.32 -15.45
N ALA A 16 -20.06 27.38 -16.66
CA ALA A 16 -19.20 26.33 -17.19
C ALA A 16 -17.88 26.18 -16.39
N ILE A 17 -17.27 27.30 -16.00
CA ILE A 17 -16.01 27.28 -15.24
C ILE A 17 -16.16 26.61 -13.87
N PRO A 18 -17.14 26.97 -13.02
CA PRO A 18 -17.32 26.29 -11.73
C PRO A 18 -17.76 24.83 -11.89
N VAL A 19 -18.55 24.48 -12.91
CA VAL A 19 -18.91 23.07 -13.17
C VAL A 19 -17.68 22.24 -13.55
N VAL A 20 -16.84 22.74 -14.45
CA VAL A 20 -15.58 22.07 -14.81
C VAL A 20 -14.65 22.00 -13.60
N PHE A 21 -14.56 23.06 -12.81
CA PHE A 21 -13.75 23.09 -11.59
C PHE A 21 -14.22 22.04 -10.58
N VAL A 22 -15.52 21.94 -10.32
CA VAL A 22 -16.10 20.92 -9.43
C VAL A 22 -15.85 19.51 -9.99
N ALA A 23 -16.00 19.30 -11.29
CA ALA A 23 -15.71 18.02 -11.92
C ALA A 23 -14.23 17.63 -11.77
N VAL A 24 -13.30 18.53 -12.13
CA VAL A 24 -11.85 18.30 -11.99
C VAL A 24 -11.46 18.09 -10.52
N PHE A 25 -12.05 18.86 -9.59
CA PHE A 25 -11.83 18.72 -8.16
C PHE A 25 -12.36 17.37 -7.64
N TRP A 26 -13.53 16.93 -8.10
CA TRP A 26 -14.09 15.62 -7.75
C TRP A 26 -13.24 14.47 -8.31
N PHE A 27 -12.77 14.57 -9.56
CA PHE A 27 -11.81 13.63 -10.15
C PHE A 27 -10.44 13.67 -9.46
N ALA A 28 -10.00 14.83 -8.99
CA ALA A 28 -8.74 14.98 -8.26
C ALA A 28 -8.82 14.40 -6.84
N LEU A 29 -9.96 14.56 -6.15
CA LEU A 29 -10.22 13.93 -4.86
C LEU A 29 -10.36 12.40 -5.00
N ASN A 30 -10.98 11.92 -6.07
CA ASN A 30 -11.07 10.49 -6.39
C ASN A 30 -9.80 9.92 -7.04
N ARG A 31 -8.72 10.71 -7.14
CA ARG A 31 -7.45 10.24 -7.71
C ARG A 31 -6.68 9.30 -6.76
N GLU A 32 -7.11 9.20 -5.50
CA GLU A 32 -6.80 8.08 -4.60
C GLU A 32 -7.71 6.85 -4.85
N GLY A 33 -8.32 6.79 -6.03
CA GLY A 33 -8.44 5.55 -6.81
C GLY A 33 -9.41 4.50 -6.29
N GLY A 34 -10.47 4.84 -5.56
CA GLY A 34 -11.54 3.88 -5.23
C GLY A 34 -11.04 2.61 -4.51
N CYS A 35 -9.86 2.68 -3.88
CA CYS A 35 -9.24 1.56 -3.18
C CYS A 35 -9.57 1.62 -1.70
N THR A 36 -10.08 0.54 -1.14
CA THR A 36 -10.31 0.40 0.29
C THR A 36 -9.14 -0.37 0.91
N SER A 37 -8.54 0.17 1.97
CA SER A 37 -7.47 -0.52 2.70
C SER A 37 -8.05 -1.11 3.98
N SER A 38 -7.79 -2.38 4.23
CA SER A 38 -8.24 -3.13 5.42
C SER A 38 -7.05 -3.76 6.14
N ILE A 39 -7.14 -3.85 7.47
CA ILE A 39 -6.09 -4.48 8.28
C ILE A 39 -6.35 -5.98 8.31
N ILE A 40 -5.37 -6.77 7.89
CA ILE A 40 -5.41 -8.23 7.93
C ILE A 40 -4.76 -8.78 9.19
N LYS A 41 -3.60 -8.22 9.55
CA LYS A 41 -2.82 -8.71 10.69
C LYS A 41 -1.98 -7.60 11.29
N GLN A 42 -1.82 -7.63 12.60
CA GLN A 42 -0.91 -6.76 13.34
C GLN A 42 -0.05 -7.61 14.27
N GLU A 43 1.25 -7.37 14.27
CA GLU A 43 2.18 -8.02 15.18
C GLU A 43 3.20 -7.03 15.73
N PHE A 44 3.47 -7.16 17.02
CA PHE A 44 4.54 -6.45 17.68
C PHE A 44 5.83 -7.26 17.60
N SER A 45 6.93 -6.54 17.42
CA SER A 45 8.28 -7.03 17.70
C SER A 45 8.38 -7.54 19.13
N VAL A 46 9.38 -8.39 19.38
CA VAL A 46 9.60 -9.06 20.68
C VAL A 46 9.80 -8.05 21.82
N ASP A 47 10.50 -6.94 21.54
CA ASP A 47 10.75 -5.86 22.50
C ASP A 47 9.65 -4.78 22.49
N LYS A 48 8.62 -4.94 21.65
CA LYS A 48 7.50 -4.02 21.43
C LYS A 48 7.93 -2.62 20.94
N MET A 49 9.16 -2.47 20.43
CA MET A 49 9.64 -1.20 19.89
C MET A 49 9.06 -0.90 18.49
N TYR A 50 8.66 -1.94 17.78
CA TYR A 50 8.05 -1.88 16.45
C TYR A 50 6.73 -2.63 16.39
N LYS A 51 5.81 -2.11 15.60
CA LYS A 51 4.55 -2.75 15.23
C LYS A 51 4.48 -2.87 13.71
N ALA A 52 4.36 -4.08 13.21
CA ALA A 52 4.11 -4.34 11.80
C ALA A 52 2.60 -4.56 11.57
N THR A 53 2.04 -3.90 10.56
CA THR A 53 0.65 -4.04 10.15
C THR A 53 0.61 -4.51 8.70
N LEU A 54 0.00 -5.66 8.46
CA LEU A 54 -0.32 -6.15 7.12
C LEU A 54 -1.67 -5.57 6.70
N LEU A 55 -1.65 -4.79 5.64
CA LEU A 55 -2.80 -4.16 5.01
C LEU A 55 -3.13 -4.90 3.71
N LYS A 56 -4.42 -5.06 3.44
CA LYS A 56 -4.95 -5.46 2.13
C LYS A 56 -5.60 -4.25 1.51
N ARG A 57 -5.10 -3.82 0.35
CA ARG A 57 -5.71 -2.78 -0.48
C ARG A 57 -6.53 -3.45 -1.57
N ASP A 58 -7.83 -3.18 -1.56
CA ASP A 58 -8.83 -3.70 -2.49
C ASP A 58 -9.30 -2.54 -3.37
N CYS A 59 -8.77 -2.49 -4.59
CA CYS A 59 -9.11 -1.48 -5.56
C CYS A 59 -10.34 -1.95 -6.34
N ASN A 60 -11.44 -1.20 -6.27
CA ASN A 60 -12.75 -1.57 -6.84
C ASN A 60 -12.79 -1.50 -8.39
N ILE A 61 -11.63 -1.71 -9.03
CA ILE A 61 -11.40 -1.83 -10.47
C ILE A 61 -10.91 -3.26 -10.78
N GLY A 62 -11.51 -4.25 -10.11
CA GLY A 62 -11.71 -5.61 -10.61
C GLY A 62 -10.52 -6.57 -10.71
N GLU A 63 -9.25 -6.17 -10.60
CA GLU A 63 -8.17 -7.08 -11.03
C GLU A 63 -6.97 -7.24 -10.09
N SER A 64 -6.75 -6.39 -9.09
CA SER A 64 -5.57 -6.51 -8.23
C SER A 64 -5.88 -6.39 -6.73
N ILE A 65 -5.59 -7.46 -5.99
CA ILE A 65 -5.49 -7.42 -4.53
C ILE A 65 -4.04 -7.14 -4.20
N THR A 66 -3.75 -5.93 -3.76
CA THR A 66 -2.41 -5.55 -3.33
C THR A 66 -2.30 -5.68 -1.82
N TYR A 67 -1.22 -6.29 -1.34
CA TYR A 67 -0.91 -6.30 0.10
C TYR A 67 0.19 -5.31 0.37
N SER A 68 0.09 -4.60 1.49
CA SER A 68 1.16 -3.73 1.92
C SER A 68 1.50 -3.92 3.39
N ILE A 69 2.76 -3.66 3.74
CA ILE A 69 3.23 -3.77 5.10
C ILE A 69 3.58 -2.37 5.57
N ARG A 70 2.95 -1.94 6.65
CA ARG A 70 3.24 -0.70 7.33
C ARG A 70 4.00 -1.00 8.62
N PHE A 71 5.13 -0.34 8.80
CA PHE A 71 5.90 -0.38 10.05
C PHE A 71 5.59 0.86 10.87
N ASP A 72 5.20 0.70 12.12
CA ASP A 72 5.18 1.80 13.05
C ASP A 72 6.28 1.59 14.10
N SER A 73 7.01 2.64 14.43
CA SER A 73 7.96 2.64 15.56
C SER A 73 7.32 3.27 16.79
N ALA A 74 7.70 2.81 17.97
CA ALA A 74 7.37 3.48 19.22
C ALA A 74 7.94 4.90 19.16
N GLY A 75 7.07 5.92 19.14
CA GLY A 75 7.49 7.30 19.18
C GLY A 75 8.29 7.57 20.46
N SER A 76 9.41 8.28 20.35
CA SER A 76 10.20 8.71 21.51
C SER A 76 9.42 9.75 22.31
N SER A 77 8.54 9.33 23.21
CA SER A 77 8.25 10.04 24.46
C SER A 77 7.46 9.12 25.38
N VAL A 78 8.08 8.86 26.54
CA VAL A 78 7.47 8.91 27.88
C VAL A 78 5.92 8.92 27.85
N GLU A 79 5.33 7.83 28.32
CA GLU A 79 3.90 7.71 28.62
C GLU A 79 2.93 7.88 27.42
N GLY A 80 2.62 6.77 26.74
CA GLY A 80 1.46 6.70 25.83
C GLY A 80 1.71 7.09 24.37
N GLY A 81 2.93 6.89 23.86
CA GLY A 81 3.35 7.32 22.53
C GLY A 81 2.53 6.79 21.35
N TRP A 82 2.14 7.71 20.46
CA TRP A 82 1.49 7.46 19.18
C TRP A 82 2.48 6.79 18.21
N PHE A 83 2.02 5.74 17.52
CA PHE A 83 2.77 5.03 16.49
C PHE A 83 2.90 5.89 15.22
N ILE A 84 4.14 6.25 14.83
CA ILE A 84 4.40 7.04 13.61
C ILE A 84 4.21 6.14 12.38
N PRO A 85 3.36 6.52 11.39
CA PRO A 85 3.23 5.79 10.13
C PRO A 85 4.58 5.66 9.44
N GLY A 86 5.14 4.46 9.39
CA GLY A 86 6.35 4.18 8.63
C GLY A 86 6.07 3.56 7.28
N PHE A 87 7.18 3.23 6.60
CA PHE A 87 7.28 2.82 5.21
C PHE A 87 6.24 1.75 4.81
N GLU A 88 5.52 1.99 3.72
CA GLU A 88 4.59 1.04 3.10
C GLU A 88 5.33 0.26 2.00
N ILE A 89 5.41 -1.06 2.15
CA ILE A 89 5.99 -1.94 1.12
C ILE A 89 4.85 -2.54 0.31
N GLU A 90 4.68 -2.08 -0.93
CA GLU A 90 3.74 -2.70 -1.86
C GLU A 90 4.23 -4.11 -2.23
N ASN A 91 3.37 -5.10 -2.06
CA ASN A 91 3.59 -6.47 -2.50
C ASN A 91 2.88 -6.72 -3.82
N ASP A 92 3.37 -7.76 -4.49
CA ASP A 92 2.97 -8.34 -5.76
C ASP A 92 1.48 -8.15 -6.12
N GLU A 93 1.21 -7.94 -7.40
CA GLU A 93 -0.13 -7.68 -7.94
C GLU A 93 -1.01 -8.95 -7.93
N TYR A 94 -0.40 -10.13 -7.76
CA TYR A 94 -1.10 -11.44 -7.79
C TYR A 94 -0.57 -12.48 -6.77
N PRO A 95 -0.68 -12.24 -5.46
CA PRO A 95 -0.35 -13.26 -4.47
C PRO A 95 -1.43 -14.36 -4.47
N GLU A 96 -1.00 -15.63 -4.43
CA GLU A 96 -1.91 -16.78 -4.39
C GLU A 96 -2.65 -16.91 -3.05
N SER A 97 -2.08 -16.33 -1.98
CA SER A 97 -2.67 -16.32 -0.64
C SER A 97 -2.27 -15.07 0.12
N ILE A 98 -2.96 -14.83 1.24
CA ILE A 98 -2.57 -13.80 2.21
C ILE A 98 -1.10 -14.03 2.62
N PRO A 99 -0.22 -13.01 2.55
CA PRO A 99 1.15 -13.13 3.01
C PRO A 99 1.24 -13.49 4.50
N GLU A 100 2.16 -14.38 4.83
CA GLU A 100 2.45 -14.73 6.22
C GLU A 100 3.48 -13.75 6.77
N MET A 101 3.13 -13.04 7.85
CA MET A 101 4.01 -12.10 8.54
C MET A 101 4.41 -12.65 9.91
N ARG A 102 5.71 -12.60 10.22
CA ARG A 102 6.27 -13.04 11.49
C ARG A 102 7.55 -12.27 11.85
N TRP A 103 7.66 -11.86 13.11
CA TRP A 103 8.94 -11.42 13.68
C TRP A 103 9.84 -12.63 13.98
N THR A 104 11.05 -12.66 13.40
CA THR A 104 12.03 -13.71 13.70
C THR A 104 12.93 -13.33 14.86
N ASP A 105 13.34 -12.06 14.92
CA ASP A 105 14.10 -11.48 16.02
C ASP A 105 13.43 -10.18 16.51
N GLN A 106 14.03 -9.52 17.50
CA GLN A 106 13.58 -8.21 18.00
C GLN A 106 13.42 -7.18 16.88
N HIS A 107 14.30 -7.23 15.88
CA HIS A 107 14.45 -6.20 14.85
C HIS A 107 14.38 -6.76 13.42
N ARG A 108 13.87 -7.98 13.25
CA ARG A 108 13.77 -8.65 11.95
C ARG A 108 12.35 -9.13 11.70
N LEU A 109 11.71 -8.53 10.70
CA LEU A 109 10.41 -9.00 10.21
C LEU A 109 10.61 -9.84 8.95
N GLU A 110 10.08 -11.05 8.96
CA GLU A 110 9.97 -11.91 7.80
C GLU A 110 8.55 -11.93 7.27
N VAL A 111 8.42 -11.74 5.96
CA VAL A 111 7.17 -11.91 5.23
C VAL A 111 7.33 -12.94 4.13
N ARG A 112 6.49 -13.97 4.18
CA ARG A 112 6.44 -15.03 3.19
C ARG A 112 5.26 -14.80 2.26
N VAL A 113 5.55 -14.63 0.99
CA VAL A 113 4.54 -14.43 -0.05
C VAL A 113 4.48 -15.72 -0.87
N ARG A 114 3.30 -16.35 -0.92
CA ARG A 114 3.08 -17.48 -1.81
C ARG A 114 2.71 -16.96 -3.19
N THR A 115 3.46 -17.41 -4.18
CA THR A 115 3.36 -16.97 -5.58
C THR A 115 3.16 -18.19 -6.47
N ARG A 116 2.70 -17.99 -7.71
CA ARG A 116 2.60 -19.09 -8.68
C ARG A 116 3.98 -19.61 -9.07
N THR A 117 4.85 -18.70 -9.52
CA THR A 117 6.11 -19.02 -10.18
C THR A 117 7.32 -18.29 -9.62
N LEU A 118 7.15 -17.24 -8.81
CA LEU A 118 8.29 -16.48 -8.29
C LEU A 118 8.97 -17.20 -7.11
N SER A 119 10.29 -17.18 -7.09
CA SER A 119 11.09 -17.64 -5.95
C SER A 119 12.24 -16.68 -5.66
N GLY A 120 12.72 -16.67 -4.42
CA GLY A 120 13.84 -15.85 -4.00
C GLY A 120 13.57 -15.09 -2.72
N GLN A 121 14.58 -14.37 -2.24
CA GLN A 121 14.51 -13.60 -1.01
C GLN A 121 15.06 -12.19 -1.22
N LEU A 122 14.30 -11.20 -0.78
CA LEU A 122 14.69 -9.79 -0.77
C LEU A 122 14.85 -9.36 0.68
N THR A 123 16.05 -8.94 1.05
CA THR A 123 16.31 -8.35 2.35
C THR A 123 16.59 -6.88 2.17
N ARG A 124 15.87 -6.04 2.92
CA ARG A 124 16.03 -4.59 2.93
C ARG A 124 16.24 -4.11 4.35
N ASN A 125 17.20 -3.20 4.51
CA ASN A 125 17.34 -2.46 5.76
C ASN A 125 16.43 -1.22 5.68
N ILE A 126 15.46 -1.12 6.59
CA ILE A 126 14.46 -0.03 6.58
C ILE A 126 15.02 1.20 7.31
N ASN A 127 15.79 0.98 8.38
CA ASN A 127 16.55 2.01 9.10
C ASN A 127 17.78 1.34 9.73
N ASN A 128 18.58 2.04 10.54
CA ASN A 128 19.81 1.45 11.12
C ASN A 128 19.58 0.24 12.04
N ASN A 129 18.33 -0.10 12.38
CA ASN A 129 17.99 -1.10 13.38
C ASN A 129 16.77 -1.97 13.01
N LEU A 130 16.32 -2.00 11.75
CA LEU A 130 15.14 -2.77 11.35
C LEU A 130 15.38 -3.43 10.00
N ILE A 131 15.43 -4.75 10.02
CA ILE A 131 15.64 -5.59 8.86
C ILE A 131 14.29 -6.15 8.41
N PHE A 132 13.92 -5.88 7.17
CA PHE A 132 12.79 -6.49 6.51
C PHE A 132 13.28 -7.55 5.54
N SER A 133 12.76 -8.77 5.67
CA SER A 133 13.06 -9.86 4.76
C SER A 133 11.76 -10.37 4.14
N ARG A 134 11.72 -10.44 2.82
CA ARG A 134 10.61 -10.96 2.02
C ARG A 134 11.08 -12.20 1.27
N SER A 135 10.40 -13.32 1.46
CA SER A 135 10.67 -14.55 0.70
C SER A 135 9.48 -14.93 -0.17
N TYR A 136 9.74 -15.22 -1.43
CA TYR A 136 8.75 -15.73 -2.38
C TYR A 136 8.85 -17.25 -2.43
N ILE A 137 7.73 -17.90 -2.17
CA ILE A 137 7.61 -19.36 -2.16
C ILE A 137 6.70 -19.75 -3.32
N PRO A 138 7.23 -20.38 -4.39
CA PRO A 138 6.41 -20.81 -5.51
C PRO A 138 5.51 -21.98 -5.07
N LYS A 139 4.27 -21.98 -5.54
CA LYS A 139 3.32 -23.08 -5.33
C LYS A 139 3.79 -24.36 -6.01
N ASP A 140 4.38 -24.22 -7.20
CA ASP A 140 4.94 -25.30 -7.97
C ASP A 140 6.43 -25.03 -8.29
N PRO A 141 7.36 -25.53 -7.46
CA PRO A 141 8.79 -25.30 -7.67
C PRO A 141 9.31 -25.94 -8.97
N SER A 142 8.56 -26.84 -9.59
CA SER A 142 8.95 -27.48 -10.85
C SER A 142 8.72 -26.60 -12.10
N THR A 143 7.96 -25.50 -11.94
CA THR A 143 7.67 -24.53 -13.02
C THR A 143 8.67 -23.37 -13.08
N LEU A 144 9.64 -23.33 -12.16
CA LEU A 144 10.71 -22.32 -12.19
C LEU A 144 11.57 -22.53 -13.45
N PRO A 145 11.85 -21.48 -14.25
CA PRO A 145 12.87 -21.59 -15.28
C PRO A 145 14.18 -21.98 -14.57
N GLN A 146 14.71 -23.14 -14.92
CA GLN A 146 16.05 -23.55 -14.50
C GLN A 146 17.03 -22.59 -15.16
N PHE A 147 17.42 -21.53 -14.47
CA PHE A 147 18.61 -20.79 -14.84
C PHE A 147 19.78 -21.74 -14.59
N LEU A 148 20.23 -22.38 -15.67
CA LEU A 148 21.48 -23.15 -15.70
C LEU A 148 22.61 -22.23 -15.22
N ASN A 149 23.42 -22.76 -14.30
CA ASN A 149 24.61 -22.16 -13.70
C ASN A 149 25.51 -21.43 -14.71
#